data_AF-A0A950Q684-F1
#
_entry.id   AF-A0A950Q684-F1
#
_cell.length_a   1.000
_cell.length_b   1.000
_cell.length_c   1.000
_cell.angle_alpha   90.00
_cell.angle_beta   90.00
_cell.angle_gamma   90.00
#
_symmetry.space_group_name_H-M   'P 1'
#
loop_
_entity.id
_entity.type
_entity.pdbx_description
1 polymer ?
#
loop_
_entity_poly.entity_id
_entity_poly.type
_entity_poly.pdbx_seq_one_letter_code
_entity_poly.pdbx_strand_id
1 'polypeptide(L)' 'MARVALVTGGTRGIGAAISIALKNAGYKVAANYAGNDEAANKFKA' A
#
# COMPACT_ATOMS: atom_id res chain seq x y z
N MET A 1 8.02 -5.90 17.84
CA MET A 1 7.38 -4.72 17.19
C MET A 1 7.37 -4.95 15.68
N ALA A 2 6.20 -5.01 15.05
CA ALA A 2 6.13 -5.14 13.58
C ALA A 2 6.66 -3.86 12.93
N ARG A 3 7.62 -3.96 12.02
CA ARG A 3 8.16 -2.79 11.31
C ARG A 3 7.07 -2.23 10.38
N VAL A 4 7.02 -0.90 10.30
CA VAL A 4 6.06 -0.20 9.44
C VAL A 4 6.76 0.18 8.13
N ALA A 5 6.17 -0.18 7.00
CA ALA A 5 6.65 0.16 5.67
C ALA A 5 5.71 1.18 5.02
N LEU A 6 6.26 2.30 4.58
CA LEU A 6 5.55 3.32 3.80
C LEU A 6 5.78 3.04 2.31
N VAL A 7 4.70 2.88 1.54
CA VAL A 7 4.74 2.64 0.10
C VAL A 7 4.09 3.81 -0.62
N THR A 8 4.89 4.63 -1.28
CA THR A 8 4.41 5.74 -2.11
C THR A 8 3.88 5.25 -3.45
N GLY A 9 2.70 5.72 -3.87
CA GLY A 9 2.00 5.16 -5.03
C GLY A 9 1.46 3.75 -4.78
N GLY A 10 1.27 3.37 -3.51
CA GLY A 10 0.94 2.02 -3.07
C GLY A 10 -0.48 1.55 -3.42
N THR A 11 -1.28 2.38 -4.08
CA THR A 11 -2.70 2.13 -4.34
C THR A 11 -3.00 1.55 -5.73
N ARG A 12 -1.99 1.45 -6.62
CA ARG A 12 -2.17 0.89 -7.97
C ARG A 12 -0.92 0.20 -8.51
N GLY A 13 -1.10 -0.63 -9.52
CA GLY A 13 -0.02 -1.28 -10.28
C GLY A 13 1.00 -1.97 -9.36
N ILE A 14 2.28 -1.66 -9.58
CA ILE A 14 3.39 -2.24 -8.82
C ILE A 14 3.34 -1.84 -7.34
N GLY A 15 2.95 -0.60 -7.02
CA GLY A 15 2.86 -0.13 -5.63
C GLY A 15 1.81 -0.90 -4.81
N ALA A 16 0.69 -1.29 -5.44
CA ALA A 16 -0.31 -2.15 -4.82
C ALA A 16 0.23 -3.57 -4.57
N ALA A 17 0.93 -4.15 -5.56
CA ALA A 17 1.55 -5.46 -5.41
C ALA A 17 2.59 -5.48 -4.28
N ILE A 18 3.44 -4.45 -4.19
CA ILE A 18 4.43 -4.30 -3.11
C ILE A 18 3.73 -4.16 -1.74
N SER A 19 2.67 -3.36 -1.67
CA SER A 19 1.93 -3.14 -0.43
C SER A 19 1.28 -4.44 0.08
N ILE A 20 0.74 -5.26 -0.82
CA ILE A 20 0.18 -6.58 -0.51
C ILE A 20 1.29 -7.55 -0.07
N ALA A 21 2.41 -7.60 -0.81
CA ALA A 21 3.53 -8.47 -0.49
C ALA A 21 4.12 -8.16 0.90
N LEU A 22 4.30 -6.88 1.24
CA LEU A 22 4.79 -6.45 2.56
C LEU A 22 3.79 -6.78 3.68
N LYS A 23 2.48 -6.62 3.43
CA LYS A 23 1.44 -7.00 4.39
C LYS A 23 1.46 -8.52 4.64
N ASN A 24 1.58 -9.32 3.58
CA ASN A 24 1.69 -10.78 3.67
C ASN A 24 2.98 -11.24 4.36
N ALA A 25 4.06 -10.50 4.21
CA ALA A 25 5.32 -10.74 4.93
C ALA A 25 5.27 -10.35 6.42
N GLY A 26 4.11 -9.90 6.93
CA GLY A 26 3.91 -9.58 8.35
C GLY A 26 4.29 -8.15 8.75
N TYR A 27 4.52 -7.26 7.78
CA TYR A 27 4.79 -5.85 8.04
C TYR A 27 3.49 -5.04 8.12
N LYS A 28 3.51 -3.97 8.91
CA LYS A 28 2.45 -2.95 8.87
C LYS A 28 2.70 -2.05 7.66
N VAL A 29 1.77 -1.95 6.73
CA VAL A 29 1.97 -1.19 5.50
C VAL A 29 1.09 0.06 5.48
N ALA A 30 1.70 1.21 5.21
CA ALA A 30 1.01 2.46 4.92
C ALA A 30 1.18 2.76 3.42
N ALA A 31 0.10 2.68 2.64
CA ALA A 31 0.12 3.04 1.23
C ALA A 31 -0.25 4.52 1.06
N ASN A 32 0.66 5.32 0.50
CA ASN A 32 0.41 6.71 0.13
C ASN A 32 0.05 6.81 -1.36
N TYR A 33 -0.80 7.76 -1.74
CA TYR A 33 -1.18 8.03 -3.12
C TYR A 33 -1.13 9.53 -3.40
N ALA A 34 -0.95 9.91 -4.66
CA ALA A 34 -0.94 11.31 -5.08
C ALA A 34 -1.98 11.50 -6.20
N GLY A 35 -3.09 12.16 -5.86
CA GLY A 35 -4.09 12.68 -6.81
C GLY A 35 -5.02 11.66 -7.48
N ASN A 36 -4.97 10.37 -7.10
CA ASN A 36 -5.84 9.34 -7.66
C ASN A 36 -6.65 8.64 -6.56
N ASP A 37 -7.62 9.36 -6.02
CA ASP A 37 -8.52 8.93 -4.96
C ASP A 37 -9.35 7.70 -5.34
N GLU A 38 -9.67 7.53 -6.62
CA GLU A 38 -10.46 6.39 -7.09
C GLU A 38 -9.68 5.07 -6.95
N ALA A 39 -8.40 5.07 -7.35
CA ALA A 39 -7.51 3.93 -7.14
C ALA A 39 -7.23 3.70 -5.64
N ALA A 40 -7.10 4.77 -4.85
CA ALA A 40 -6.92 4.69 -3.41
C ALA A 40 -8.13 4.06 -2.69
N ASN A 41 -9.35 4.46 -3.08
CA ASN A 41 -10.57 3.89 -2.51
C ASN A 41 -10.78 2.43 -2.91
N LYS A 42 -10.43 2.04 -4.15
CA LYS A 42 -10.42 0.63 -4.57
C LYS A 42 -9.39 -0.21 -3.79
N PHE A 43 -8.33 0.41 -3.29
CA PHE A 43 -7.27 -0.25 -2.51
C PHE A 43 -7.55 -0.28 -1.00
N LYS A 44 -8.53 0.49 -0.51
CA LYS A 44 -9.00 0.38 0.88
C LYS A 44 -9.76 -0.94 1.04
N ALA A 45 -9.19 -1.84 1.83
CA ALA A 45 -9.86 -3.04 2.35
C ALA A 45 -10.52 -2.74 3.69
#